data_AF-A0A8S3HN27-F1
#
_entry.id   AF-A0A8S3HN27-F1
#
_cell.length_a   1.000
_cell.length_b   1.000
_cell.length_c   1.000
_cell.angle_alpha   90.00
_cell.angle_beta   90.00
_cell.angle_gamma   90.00
#
_symmetry.space_group_name_H-M   'P 1'
#
loop_
_entity.id
_entity.type
_entity.pdbx_description
1 polymer ?
#
loop_
_entity_poly.entity_id
_entity_poly.type
_entity_poly.pdbx_seq_one_letter_code
_entity_poly.pdbx_strand_id
1 'polypeptide(L)'
;MKIIFNENGYTKEECLRFKPVIYSNTIQSMLAILQAMTRLQISFENTNRRKDAEVVLSHAEIESNHEILPEIVGKAIQALWNDNGVQACFLRSREYQLNDSAAYYLNSLDRLIEYDYIPTQQDVLRTRVKTTGIVETTFTLK
;
A
#
# COMPACT_ATOMS: atom_id res chain seq x y z
N MET A 1 -19.57 -3.42 12.98
CA MET A 1 -19.55 -2.29 12.03
C MET A 1 -19.48 -1.00 12.83
N LYS A 2 -18.34 -0.29 12.79
CA LYS A 2 -18.16 1.00 13.46
C LYS A 2 -18.76 2.06 12.55
N ILE A 3 -20.03 2.40 12.77
CA ILE A 3 -20.66 3.58 12.20
C ILE A 3 -20.28 4.70 13.17
N ILE A 4 -19.22 5.45 12.88
CA ILE A 4 -18.80 6.58 13.71
C ILE A 4 -19.25 7.86 13.03
N PHE A 5 -20.36 8.41 13.53
CA PHE A 5 -20.63 9.84 13.46
C PHE A 5 -19.56 10.53 14.33
N ASN A 6 -18.41 10.84 13.74
CA ASN A 6 -17.53 11.89 14.24
C ASN A 6 -17.81 13.05 13.29
N GLU A 7 -18.54 14.07 13.71
CA GLU A 7 -18.89 15.21 12.82
C GLU A 7 -17.66 15.96 12.27
N ASN A 8 -16.43 15.61 12.71
CA ASN A 8 -15.17 16.17 12.23
C ASN A 8 -14.16 15.16 11.60
N GLY A 9 -14.51 13.88 11.42
CA GLY A 9 -13.59 12.87 10.84
C GLY A 9 -12.27 12.65 11.62
N TYR A 10 -11.21 12.17 10.96
CA TYR A 10 -9.86 11.98 11.54
C TYR A 10 -9.06 13.30 11.56
N THR A 11 -8.30 13.54 12.63
CA THR A 11 -7.39 14.71 12.70
C THR A 11 -6.12 14.50 11.87
N LYS A 12 -5.38 15.58 11.60
CA LYS A 12 -4.11 15.50 10.86
C LYS A 12 -3.06 14.67 11.62
N GLU A 13 -2.96 14.81 12.95
CA GLU A 13 -2.01 14.01 13.72
C GLU A 13 -2.37 12.52 13.71
N GLU A 14 -3.67 12.19 13.75
CA GLU A 14 -4.12 10.81 13.62
C GLU A 14 -3.80 10.25 12.24
N CYS A 15 -4.07 11.01 11.17
CA CYS A 15 -3.75 10.62 9.80
C CYS A 15 -2.26 10.33 9.61
N LEU A 16 -1.38 11.15 10.21
CA LEU A 16 0.08 10.94 10.15
C LEU A 16 0.51 9.61 10.78
N ARG A 17 -0.19 9.12 11.81
CA ARG A 17 0.11 7.79 12.41
C ARG A 17 -0.19 6.64 11.46
N PHE A 18 -1.07 6.83 10.47
CA PHE A 18 -1.37 5.83 9.45
C PHE A 18 -0.42 5.85 8.26
N LYS A 19 0.40 6.91 8.11
CA LYS A 19 1.40 7.04 7.03
C LYS A 19 2.27 5.77 6.85
N PRO A 20 2.92 5.23 7.89
CA PRO A 20 3.72 3.99 7.75
C PRO A 20 2.87 2.77 7.35
N VAL A 21 1.61 2.70 7.82
CA VAL A 21 0.69 1.60 7.48
C VAL A 21 0.28 1.68 6.00
N ILE A 22 0.10 2.88 5.46
CA ILE A 22 -0.20 3.10 4.04
C ILE A 22 0.99 2.69 3.17
N TYR A 23 2.21 3.09 3.55
CA TYR A 23 3.43 2.69 2.86
C TYR A 23 3.64 1.19 2.86
N SER A 24 3.52 0.57 4.04
CA SER A 24 3.56 -0.89 4.19
C SER A 24 2.53 -1.57 3.28
N ASN A 25 1.26 -1.13 3.30
CA ASN A 25 0.22 -1.71 2.44
C ASN A 25 0.52 -1.53 0.94
N THR A 26 1.11 -0.40 0.54
CA THR A 26 1.47 -0.14 -0.86
C THR A 26 2.56 -1.11 -1.33
N ILE A 27 3.62 -1.25 -0.54
CA ILE A 27 4.74 -2.15 -0.83
C ILE A 27 4.29 -3.61 -0.83
N GLN A 28 3.55 -4.02 0.19
CA GLN A 28 3.00 -5.39 0.29
C GLN A 28 2.04 -5.71 -0.87
N SER A 29 1.24 -4.74 -1.33
CA SER A 29 0.39 -4.93 -2.51
C SER A 29 1.21 -5.19 -3.77
N MET A 30 2.29 -4.42 -3.99
CA MET A 30 3.17 -4.64 -5.14
C MET A 30 3.89 -5.99 -5.05
N LEU A 31 4.40 -6.36 -3.87
CA LEU A 31 5.04 -7.67 -3.65
C LEU A 31 4.09 -8.83 -3.96
N ALA A 32 2.84 -8.74 -3.52
CA ALA A 32 1.83 -9.76 -3.81
C ALA A 32 1.61 -9.92 -5.32
N ILE A 33 1.57 -8.81 -6.07
CA ILE A 33 1.46 -8.85 -7.54
C ILE A 33 2.70 -9.49 -8.17
N LEU A 34 3.91 -9.12 -7.74
CA LEU A 34 5.17 -9.70 -8.24
C LEU A 34 5.29 -11.21 -7.99
N GLN A 35 4.87 -11.65 -6.80
CA GLN A 35 4.80 -13.07 -6.45
C GLN A 35 3.76 -13.80 -7.32
N ALA A 36 2.59 -13.18 -7.52
CA ALA A 36 1.56 -13.72 -8.39
C ALA A 36 2.02 -13.79 -9.85
N MET A 37 2.78 -12.82 -10.36
CA MET A 37 3.36 -12.86 -11.71
C MET A 37 4.25 -14.09 -11.89
N THR A 38 5.11 -14.37 -10.91
CA THR A 38 5.96 -15.57 -10.92
C THR A 38 5.12 -16.85 -10.93
N ARG A 39 4.07 -16.92 -10.09
CA ARG A 39 3.19 -18.08 -9.99
C ARG A 39 2.34 -18.31 -11.25
N LEU A 40 1.83 -17.23 -11.84
CA LEU A 40 0.99 -17.25 -13.05
C LEU A 40 1.81 -17.26 -14.34
N GLN A 41 3.15 -17.29 -14.23
CA GLN A 41 4.10 -17.22 -15.33
C GLN A 41 3.89 -16.02 -16.27
N ILE A 42 3.51 -14.89 -15.69
CA ILE A 42 3.36 -13.62 -16.42
C ILE A 42 4.71 -12.92 -16.43
N SER A 43 5.23 -12.66 -17.63
CA SER A 43 6.45 -11.88 -17.80
C SER A 43 6.15 -10.38 -17.81
N PHE A 44 7.10 -9.57 -17.36
CA PHE A 44 7.08 -8.12 -17.60
C PHE A 44 7.09 -7.87 -19.11
N GLU A 45 6.34 -6.86 -19.54
CA GLU A 45 6.42 -6.40 -20.92
C GLU A 45 7.79 -5.76 -21.19
N ASN A 46 8.26 -4.94 -20.24
CA ASN A 46 9.60 -4.37 -20.30
C ASN A 46 10.56 -5.14 -19.39
N THR A 47 11.58 -5.77 -19.99
CA THR A 47 12.57 -6.58 -19.26
C THR A 47 13.39 -5.78 -18.25
N ASN A 48 13.48 -4.45 -18.39
CA ASN A 48 14.15 -3.57 -17.42
C ASN A 48 13.41 -3.51 -16.08
N ARG A 49 12.10 -3.82 -16.05
CA ARG A 49 11.29 -3.85 -14.83
C ARG A 49 11.76 -4.89 -13.82
N ARG A 50 12.56 -5.88 -14.23
CA ARG A 50 13.19 -6.82 -13.29
C ARG A 50 14.06 -6.12 -12.25
N LYS A 51 14.79 -5.07 -12.65
CA LYS A 51 15.60 -4.27 -11.72
C LYS A 51 14.72 -3.53 -10.72
N ASP A 52 13.60 -2.99 -11.19
CA ASP A 52 12.64 -2.29 -10.33
C ASP A 52 11.98 -3.28 -9.34
N ALA A 53 11.66 -4.50 -9.78
CA ALA A 53 11.15 -5.56 -8.90
C ALA A 53 12.17 -5.98 -7.83
N GLU A 54 13.45 -6.07 -8.19
CA GLU A 54 14.54 -6.38 -7.25
C GLU A 54 14.66 -5.28 -6.18
N VAL A 55 14.61 -4.00 -6.56
CA VAL A 55 14.62 -2.87 -5.61
C VAL A 55 13.49 -2.97 -4.58
N VAL A 56 12.28 -3.28 -5.03
CA VAL A 56 11.11 -3.42 -4.13
C VAL A 56 11.26 -4.63 -3.21
N LEU A 57 11.72 -5.77 -3.73
CA LEU A 57 11.96 -6.99 -2.95
C LEU A 57 13.03 -6.77 -1.87
N SER A 58 14.18 -6.22 -2.24
CA SER A 58 15.27 -5.96 -1.29
C SER A 58 14.85 -4.99 -0.19
N HIS A 59 14.09 -3.94 -0.52
CA HIS A 59 13.59 -3.01 0.49
C HIS A 59 12.64 -3.68 1.48
N ALA A 60 11.74 -4.53 1.00
CA ALA A 60 10.78 -5.25 1.84
C ALA A 60 11.43 -6.28 2.78
N GLU A 61 12.60 -6.83 2.41
CA GLU A 61 13.38 -7.72 3.26
C GLU A 61 14.12 -6.97 4.38
N ILE A 62 14.56 -5.73 4.10
CA ILE A 62 15.34 -4.92 5.03
C ILE A 62 14.44 -4.19 6.03
N GLU A 63 13.30 -3.66 5.59
CA GLU A 63 12.50 -2.74 6.38
C GLU A 63 11.08 -3.25 6.63
N SER A 64 10.89 -4.02 7.71
CA SER A 64 9.58 -4.58 8.06
C SER A 64 8.51 -3.53 8.37
N ASN A 65 8.90 -2.39 8.93
CA ASN A 65 7.98 -1.34 9.41
C ASN A 65 7.61 -0.32 8.34
N HIS A 66 8.38 -0.24 7.25
CA HIS A 66 8.17 0.68 6.12
C HIS A 66 7.79 2.10 6.58
N GLU A 67 8.55 2.65 7.53
CA GLU A 67 8.20 3.94 8.15
C GLU A 67 8.30 5.07 7.13
N ILE A 68 9.19 4.90 6.16
CA ILE A 68 9.41 5.79 5.05
C ILE A 68 9.26 4.97 3.77
N LEU A 69 8.67 5.57 2.74
CA LEU A 69 8.75 5.06 1.38
C LEU A 69 9.87 5.83 0.65
N PRO A 70 11.06 5.24 0.47
CA PRO A 70 12.13 5.91 -0.25
C PRO A 70 11.68 6.23 -1.67
N GLU A 71 12.05 7.42 -2.18
CA GLU A 71 11.66 7.86 -3.52
C GLU A 71 12.04 6.84 -4.60
N ILE A 72 13.19 6.19 -4.46
CA ILE A 72 13.65 5.14 -5.38
C ILE A 72 12.73 3.92 -5.39
N VAL A 73 12.23 3.51 -4.22
CA VAL A 73 11.27 2.40 -4.09
C VAL A 73 9.93 2.83 -4.66
N GLY A 74 9.45 4.03 -4.32
CA GLY A 74 8.20 4.58 -4.84
C GLY A 74 8.19 4.68 -6.37
N LYS A 75 9.27 5.19 -6.97
CA LYS A 75 9.45 5.24 -8.43
C LYS A 75 9.54 3.85 -9.06
N ALA A 76 10.21 2.90 -8.40
CA ALA A 76 10.24 1.51 -8.87
C ALA A 76 8.83 0.88 -8.88
N ILE A 77 8.05 1.07 -7.81
CA ILE A 77 6.66 0.60 -7.73
C ILE A 77 5.82 1.27 -8.83
N GLN A 78 5.98 2.57 -9.06
CA GLN A 78 5.26 3.26 -10.12
C GLN A 78 5.63 2.73 -11.52
N ALA A 79 6.92 2.53 -11.79
CA ALA A 79 7.39 1.96 -13.05
C ALA A 79 6.87 0.53 -13.28
N LEU A 80 6.81 -0.28 -12.23
CA LEU A 80 6.20 -1.60 -12.25
C LEU A 80 4.69 -1.50 -12.52
N TRP A 81 3.98 -0.63 -11.80
CA TRP A 81 2.54 -0.47 -11.96
C TRP A 81 2.15 -0.06 -13.39
N ASN A 82 2.99 0.72 -14.07
CA ASN A 82 2.75 1.11 -15.46
C ASN A 82 3.11 0.03 -16.50
N ASP A 83 3.66 -1.13 -16.10
CA ASP A 83 3.96 -2.24 -17.02
C ASP A 83 2.71 -3.06 -17.33
N ASN A 84 2.48 -3.38 -18.61
CA ASN A 84 1.28 -4.14 -19.00
C ASN A 84 1.27 -5.56 -18.43
N GLY A 85 2.44 -6.17 -18.17
CA GLY A 85 2.54 -7.47 -17.52
C GLY A 85 2.04 -7.42 -16.07
N VAL A 86 2.39 -6.35 -15.35
CA VAL A 86 1.90 -6.11 -13.98
C VAL A 86 0.39 -5.84 -14.00
N GLN A 87 -0.10 -5.00 -14.91
CA GLN A 87 -1.54 -4.75 -15.08
C GLN A 87 -2.32 -6.02 -15.42
N ALA A 88 -1.80 -6.87 -16.31
CA ALA A 88 -2.41 -8.16 -16.65
C ALA A 88 -2.50 -9.09 -15.42
N CYS A 89 -1.47 -9.10 -14.57
CA CYS A 89 -1.49 -9.84 -13.31
C CYS A 89 -2.50 -9.25 -12.32
N PHE A 90 -2.60 -7.92 -12.24
CA PHE A 90 -3.57 -7.24 -11.40
C PHE A 90 -5.02 -7.55 -11.78
N LEU A 91 -5.34 -7.66 -13.07
CA LEU A 91 -6.67 -8.09 -13.54
C LEU A 91 -7.05 -9.50 -13.06
N ARG A 92 -6.04 -10.33 -12.75
CA ARG A 92 -6.18 -11.67 -12.18
C ARG A 92 -6.02 -11.68 -10.65
N SER A 93 -6.14 -10.52 -9.99
CA SER A 93 -6.09 -10.38 -8.52
C SER A 93 -7.08 -11.27 -7.77
N ARG A 94 -8.12 -11.79 -8.43
CA ARG A 94 -9.04 -12.79 -7.85
C ARG A 94 -8.40 -14.16 -7.60
N GLU A 95 -7.25 -14.45 -8.23
CA GLU A 95 -6.53 -15.73 -8.10
C GLU A 95 -5.50 -15.73 -6.95
N TYR A 96 -5.28 -14.59 -6.29
CA TYR A 96 -4.36 -14.44 -5.16
C TYR A 96 -4.91 -13.47 -4.12
N GLN A 97 -4.23 -13.37 -2.97
CA GLN A 97 -4.64 -12.41 -1.95
C GLN A 97 -4.04 -11.04 -2.27
N LEU A 98 -4.84 -10.18 -2.87
CA LEU A 98 -4.53 -8.76 -3.04
C LEU A 98 -5.55 -7.91 -2.29
N ASN A 99 -5.10 -6.78 -1.75
CA ASN A 99 -6.00 -5.84 -1.09
C ASN A 99 -6.84 -5.09 -2.13
N ASP A 100 -8.15 -4.94 -1.90
CA ASP A 100 -9.04 -4.13 -2.74
C ASP A 100 -8.57 -2.66 -2.81
N SER A 101 -7.88 -2.15 -1.78
CA SER A 101 -7.28 -0.81 -1.79
C SER A 101 -5.93 -0.71 -2.51
N ALA A 102 -5.38 -1.82 -3.03
CA ALA A 102 -4.11 -1.83 -3.77
C ALA A 102 -4.14 -0.85 -4.94
N ALA A 103 -5.15 -0.94 -5.82
CA ALA A 103 -5.26 -0.04 -6.97
C ALA A 103 -5.38 1.44 -6.56
N TYR A 104 -6.04 1.72 -5.44
CA TYR A 104 -6.19 3.10 -4.96
C TYR A 104 -4.84 3.73 -4.61
N TYR A 105 -3.99 3.01 -3.85
CA TYR A 105 -2.67 3.50 -3.48
C TYR A 105 -1.69 3.48 -4.67
N LEU A 106 -1.70 2.41 -5.47
CA LEU A 106 -0.81 2.29 -6.63
C LEU A 106 -1.11 3.35 -7.71
N ASN A 107 -2.39 3.71 -7.92
CA ASN A 107 -2.75 4.82 -8.81
C ASN A 107 -2.43 6.20 -8.23
N SER A 108 -2.25 6.30 -6.90
CA SER A 108 -1.96 7.56 -6.20
C SER A 108 -0.52 7.65 -5.73
N LEU A 109 0.39 6.85 -6.30
CA LEU A 109 1.79 6.76 -5.90
C LEU A 109 2.51 8.09 -5.97
N ASP A 110 2.23 8.92 -6.99
CA ASP A 110 2.80 10.27 -7.12
C ASP A 110 2.60 11.10 -5.86
N ARG A 111 1.41 11.04 -5.25
CA ARG A 111 1.13 11.75 -4.00
C ARG A 111 1.81 11.09 -2.79
N LEU A 112 1.94 9.76 -2.79
CA LEU A 112 2.50 9.01 -1.66
C LEU A 112 4.01 9.22 -1.49
N ILE A 113 4.71 9.44 -2.60
CA ILE A 113 6.18 9.63 -2.63
C ILE A 113 6.61 11.08 -2.34
N GLU A 114 5.68 12.03 -2.31
CA GLU A 114 5.97 13.41 -1.92
C GLU A 114 6.45 13.50 -0.47
N TYR A 115 7.47 14.32 -0.24
CA TYR A 115 8.09 14.47 1.09
C TYR A 115 7.09 14.97 2.14
N ASP A 116 6.23 15.91 1.75
CA ASP A 116 5.21 16.54 2.60
C ASP A 116 3.86 15.81 2.55
N TYR A 117 3.81 14.57 2.04
CA TYR A 117 2.59 13.78 1.99
C TYR A 117 1.95 13.63 3.39
N ILE A 118 0.70 14.09 3.50
CA ILE A 118 -0.17 13.87 4.66
C ILE A 118 -1.33 12.98 4.21
N PRO A 119 -1.53 11.81 4.84
CA PRO A 119 -2.66 10.94 4.52
C PRO A 119 -4.00 11.66 4.64
N THR A 120 -4.86 11.45 3.66
CA THR A 120 -6.24 11.92 3.70
C THR A 120 -7.09 10.96 4.55
N GLN A 121 -8.26 11.42 4.99
CA GLN A 121 -9.22 10.54 5.67
C GLN A 121 -9.59 9.33 4.80
N GLN A 122 -9.64 9.50 3.48
CA GLN A 122 -9.90 8.40 2.56
C GLN A 122 -8.73 7.40 2.53
N ASP A 123 -7.48 7.87 2.56
CA ASP A 123 -6.32 6.99 2.69
C ASP A 123 -6.43 6.17 3.98
N VAL A 124 -6.74 6.82 5.10
CA VAL A 124 -6.89 6.18 6.42
C VAL A 124 -7.98 5.11 6.40
N LEU A 125 -9.16 5.43 5.86
CA LEU A 125 -10.29 4.50 5.79
C LEU A 125 -10.03 3.29 4.87
N ARG A 126 -9.18 3.46 3.85
CA ARG A 126 -8.80 2.40 2.90
C ARG A 126 -7.64 1.54 3.42
N THR A 127 -6.96 2.00 4.47
CA THR A 127 -5.85 1.26 5.08
C THR A 127 -6.38 0.06 5.81
N ARG A 128 -5.88 -1.14 5.47
CA ARG A 128 -6.17 -2.32 6.28
C ARG A 128 -5.22 -2.31 7.48
N VAL A 129 -5.74 -1.97 8.65
CA VAL A 129 -5.07 -2.29 9.91
C VAL A 129 -5.43 -3.73 10.26
N LYS A 130 -4.44 -4.63 10.34
CA LYS A 130 -4.66 -5.91 11.00
C LYS A 130 -5.06 -5.56 12.44
N THR A 131 -6.27 -5.89 12.86
CA THR A 131 -6.72 -5.78 14.26
C THR A 131 -5.96 -6.79 15.11
N THR A 132 -4.67 -6.53 15.37
CA THR A 132 -3.89 -7.21 16.39
C THR A 132 -3.92 -6.34 17.65
N GLY A 133 -4.98 -6.50 18.44
CA GLY A 133 -5.13 -5.80 19.72
C GLY A 133 -6.46 -5.07 19.84
N ILE A 134 -7.24 -5.45 20.83
CA ILE A 134 -8.39 -4.70 21.32
C ILE A 134 -7.88 -3.33 21.74
N VAL A 135 -8.25 -2.27 21.02
CA VAL A 135 -8.15 -0.91 21.56
C VAL A 135 -9.35 -0.77 22.50
N GLU A 136 -9.15 -1.02 23.80
CA GLU A 136 -10.12 -0.68 24.84
C GLU A 136 -10.22 0.84 24.91
N THR A 137 -11.21 1.40 24.21
CA THR A 137 -11.65 2.77 24.44
C THR A 137 -12.68 2.71 25.57
N THR A 138 -12.25 3.03 26.79
CA THR A 138 -13.13 3.17 27.95
C THR A 138 -14.00 4.41 27.76
N PHE A 139 -15.29 4.22 27.50
CA PHE A 139 -16.26 5.30 27.48
C PHE A 139 -16.85 5.46 28.88
N THR A 140 -16.61 6.60 29.53
CA THR A 140 -17.37 6.97 30.73
C THR A 140 -18.66 7.63 30.27
N LEU A 141 -19.77 6.90 30.33
CA LEU A 141 -21.10 7.47 30.16
C LEU A 141 -21.38 8.38 31.38
N LYS A 142 -21.68 9.66 31.16
CA LYS A 142 -22.32 10.53 32.16
C LYS A 142 -23.81 10.61 31.87
#